data_AF-A0A2N3E6B4-F1
#
_entry.id   AF-A0A2N3E6B4-F1
#
_cell.length_a   1.000
_cell.length_b   1.000
_cell.length_c   1.000
_cell.angle_alpha   90.00
_cell.angle_beta   90.00
_cell.angle_gamma   90.00
#
_symmetry.space_group_name_H-M   'P 1'
#
loop_
_entity.id
_entity.type
_entity.pdbx_description
1 polymer ?
#
loop_
_entity_poly.entity_id
_entity_poly.type
_entity_poly.pdbx_seq_one_letter_code
_entity_poly.pdbx_strand_id
1 'polypeptide(L)'
;MMTGVEANPDGAVSRAAARAQGPQIRAITVDDITAALREGADDFRAMPAFGMAIGLLFALGGMAMLWLAVRMDMVVLAFPMLAGFALIGPFAAMGLYEGSRRRDAGQTVGLADLLSVERATTNVNIFFLGFILLFALFVWLRIALLIYALFYGLSPLPIEALLADVFTTSRGFSFLLVGNAVGAAFAFVVFSITVVSFPYMLEKNVDPVT
;
A
#
# COMPACT_ATOMS: atom_id res chain seq x y z
N MET A 1 -51.15 22.26 -17.07
CA MET A 1 -50.10 22.26 -18.11
C MET A 1 -48.83 21.69 -17.46
N MET A 2 -48.70 20.36 -17.44
CA MET A 2 -47.53 19.65 -16.89
C MET A 2 -46.65 19.26 -18.06
N THR A 3 -45.47 19.89 -18.19
CA THR A 3 -44.48 19.52 -19.19
C THR A 3 -43.79 18.24 -18.75
N GLY A 4 -44.04 17.15 -19.47
CA GLY A 4 -43.33 15.89 -19.30
C GLY A 4 -41.86 16.09 -19.63
N VAL A 5 -41.00 15.81 -18.66
CA VAL A 5 -39.57 15.62 -18.88
C VAL A 5 -39.44 14.28 -19.59
N GLU A 6 -39.33 14.30 -20.92
CA GLU A 6 -38.94 13.13 -21.71
C GLU A 6 -37.56 12.66 -21.22
N ALA A 7 -37.53 11.51 -20.56
CA ALA A 7 -36.29 10.87 -20.16
C ALA A 7 -35.56 10.42 -21.43
N ASN A 8 -34.53 11.17 -21.84
CA ASN A 8 -33.71 10.89 -23.02
C ASN A 8 -33.04 9.49 -22.90
N PRO A 9 -33.52 8.48 -23.63
CA PRO A 9 -32.99 7.12 -23.54
C PRO A 9 -31.60 7.01 -24.19
N ASP A 10 -31.29 7.86 -25.17
CA ASP A 10 -30.01 7.85 -25.90
C ASP A 10 -28.84 8.31 -25.01
N GLY A 11 -29.12 9.21 -24.05
CA GLY A 11 -28.16 9.63 -23.03
C GLY A 11 -27.81 8.50 -22.05
N ALA A 12 -28.75 7.60 -21.75
CA ALA A 12 -28.53 6.45 -20.89
C ALA A 12 -27.72 5.36 -21.60
N VAL A 13 -28.01 5.11 -22.89
CA VAL A 13 -27.29 4.14 -23.73
C VAL A 13 -25.85 4.60 -24.01
N SER A 14 -25.63 5.90 -24.27
CA SER A 14 -24.29 6.47 -24.48
C SER A 14 -23.42 6.41 -23.22
N ARG A 15 -23.98 6.69 -22.04
CA ARG A 15 -23.27 6.53 -20.76
C ARG A 15 -22.98 5.07 -20.43
N ALA A 16 -23.89 4.15 -20.78
CA ALA A 16 -23.66 2.71 -20.62
C ALA A 16 -22.55 2.20 -21.55
N ALA A 17 -22.51 2.66 -22.81
CA ALA A 17 -21.45 2.34 -23.76
C ALA A 17 -20.08 2.89 -23.35
N ALA A 18 -20.03 4.10 -22.78
CA ALA A 18 -18.81 4.68 -22.21
C ALA A 18 -18.33 3.94 -20.94
N ARG A 19 -19.26 3.37 -20.14
CA ARG A 19 -18.92 2.50 -19.01
C ARG A 19 -18.40 1.12 -19.44
N ALA A 20 -18.87 0.62 -20.60
CA ALA A 20 -18.49 -0.69 -21.13
C ALA A 20 -17.09 -0.72 -21.77
N GLN A 21 -16.52 0.44 -22.12
CA GLN A 21 -15.13 0.54 -22.55
C GLN A 21 -14.24 0.55 -21.30
N GLY A 22 -13.61 -0.60 -21.00
CA GLY A 22 -12.61 -0.73 -19.95
C GLY A 22 -11.46 0.29 -20.10
N PRO A 23 -10.69 0.53 -19.04
CA PRO A 23 -9.56 1.46 -19.11
C PRO A 23 -8.63 1.10 -20.27
N GLN A 24 -8.27 2.09 -21.08
CA GLN A 24 -7.30 1.89 -22.15
C GLN A 24 -5.93 1.63 -21.53
N ILE A 25 -5.43 0.42 -21.71
CA ILE A 25 -4.10 0.03 -21.24
C ILE A 25 -3.07 0.75 -22.11
N ARG A 26 -2.32 1.68 -21.50
CA ARG A 26 -1.19 2.35 -22.16
C ARG A 26 0.08 1.54 -21.97
N ALA A 27 0.94 1.52 -22.99
CA ALA A 27 2.27 0.98 -22.84
C ALA A 27 3.09 1.91 -21.94
N ILE A 28 3.69 1.33 -20.89
CA ILE A 28 4.56 2.05 -19.95
C ILE A 28 6.01 1.79 -20.34
N THR A 29 6.80 2.85 -20.34
CA THR A 29 8.24 2.86 -20.62
C THR A 29 9.03 3.12 -19.34
N VAL A 30 10.35 2.94 -19.39
CA VAL A 30 11.24 3.30 -18.27
C VAL A 30 11.21 4.81 -18.01
N ASP A 31 11.00 5.63 -19.05
CA ASP A 31 10.93 7.08 -18.93
C ASP A 31 9.75 7.51 -18.04
N ASP A 32 8.61 6.80 -18.13
CA ASP A 32 7.45 7.05 -17.28
C ASP A 32 7.76 6.85 -15.79
N ILE A 33 8.60 5.86 -15.45
CA ILE A 33 9.05 5.63 -14.06
C ILE A 33 9.88 6.83 -13.60
N THR A 34 10.81 7.30 -14.42
CA THR A 34 11.65 8.45 -14.07
C THR A 34 10.86 9.76 -13.99
N ALA A 35 9.85 9.92 -14.84
CA ALA A 35 8.92 11.05 -14.81
C ALA A 35 8.09 11.03 -13.52
N ALA A 36 7.48 9.90 -13.17
CA ALA A 36 6.71 9.74 -11.94
C ALA A 36 7.54 10.03 -10.68
N LEU A 37 8.81 9.60 -10.65
CA LEU A 37 9.71 9.91 -9.53
C LEU A 37 10.05 11.42 -9.43
N ARG A 38 10.21 12.10 -10.57
CA ARG A 38 10.44 13.55 -10.61
C ARG A 38 9.21 14.32 -10.14
N GLU A 39 8.04 13.96 -10.67
CA GLU A 39 6.76 14.56 -10.30
C GLU A 39 6.49 14.37 -8.80
N GLY A 40 6.70 13.16 -8.27
CA GLY A 40 6.57 12.91 -6.82
C GLY A 40 7.55 13.74 -5.98
N ALA A 41 8.77 13.97 -6.46
CA ALA A 41 9.74 14.82 -5.77
C ALA A 41 9.34 16.30 -5.83
N ASP A 42 8.74 16.76 -6.92
CA ASP A 42 8.27 18.13 -7.08
C ASP A 42 7.01 18.40 -6.25
N ASP A 43 6.12 17.42 -6.16
CA ASP A 43 4.98 17.43 -5.26
C ASP A 43 5.41 17.51 -3.80
N PHE A 44 6.42 16.71 -3.40
CA PHE A 44 6.99 16.80 -2.06
C PHE A 44 7.60 18.17 -1.76
N ARG A 45 8.34 18.76 -2.71
CA ARG A 45 8.95 20.10 -2.54
C ARG A 45 7.92 21.20 -2.40
N ALA A 46 6.81 21.09 -3.12
CA ALA A 46 5.77 22.10 -3.06
C ALA A 46 4.80 21.92 -1.88
N MET A 47 4.66 20.69 -1.38
CA MET A 47 3.76 20.33 -0.28
C MET A 47 4.53 19.58 0.83
N PRO A 48 5.64 20.13 1.38
CA PRO A 48 6.53 19.38 2.27
C PRO A 48 5.86 19.00 3.59
N ALA A 49 4.96 19.85 4.10
CA ALA A 49 4.21 19.57 5.32
C ALA A 49 3.39 18.28 5.22
N PHE A 50 2.88 17.93 4.04
CA PHE A 50 2.09 16.73 3.79
C PHE A 50 2.95 15.47 3.89
N GLY A 51 4.05 15.45 3.14
CA GLY A 51 5.00 14.34 3.18
C GLY A 51 5.64 14.18 4.57
N MET A 52 5.97 15.28 5.24
CA MET A 52 6.51 15.25 6.60
C MET A 52 5.50 14.74 7.63
N ALA A 53 4.22 15.12 7.55
CA ALA A 53 3.20 14.63 8.47
C ALA A 53 3.04 13.11 8.39
N ILE A 54 2.97 12.56 7.17
CA ILE A 54 2.90 11.11 6.96
C ILE A 54 4.19 10.44 7.40
N GLY A 55 5.35 10.96 7.00
CA GLY A 55 6.65 10.42 7.41
C GLY A 55 6.82 10.39 8.93
N LEU A 56 6.40 11.45 9.62
CA LEU A 56 6.45 11.55 11.07
C LEU A 56 5.49 10.57 11.74
N LEU A 57 4.28 10.38 11.21
CA LEU A 57 3.34 9.36 11.69
C LEU A 57 3.97 7.97 11.64
N PHE A 58 4.61 7.60 10.53
CA PHE A 58 5.25 6.29 10.39
C PHE A 58 6.50 6.16 11.27
N ALA A 59 7.33 7.20 11.34
CA ALA A 59 8.53 7.20 12.17
C ALA A 59 8.20 7.08 13.66
N LEU A 60 7.30 7.93 14.17
CA LEU A 60 6.89 7.91 15.58
C LEU A 60 6.08 6.66 15.91
N GLY A 61 5.17 6.25 15.03
CA GLY A 61 4.36 5.03 15.23
C GLY A 61 5.23 3.78 15.30
N GLY A 62 6.14 3.60 14.34
CA GLY A 62 7.08 2.47 14.33
C GLY A 62 8.01 2.48 15.55
N MET A 63 8.55 3.66 15.91
CA MET A 63 9.40 3.81 17.08
C MET A 63 8.65 3.48 18.38
N ALA A 64 7.41 3.97 18.52
CA ALA A 64 6.57 3.70 19.69
C ALA A 64 6.25 2.20 19.81
N MET A 65 5.94 1.52 18.70
CA MET A 65 5.70 0.08 18.69
C MET A 65 6.94 -0.71 19.11
N LEU A 66 8.11 -0.36 18.56
CA LEU A 66 9.37 -1.01 18.94
C LEU A 66 9.71 -0.77 20.41
N TRP A 67 9.58 0.47 20.87
CA TRP A 67 9.81 0.84 22.27
C TRP A 67 8.87 0.06 23.21
N LEU A 68 7.58 -0.05 22.86
CA LEU A 68 6.61 -0.81 23.64
C LEU A 68 6.94 -2.31 23.67
N ALA A 69 7.31 -2.88 22.52
CA ALA A 69 7.68 -4.30 22.42
C ALA A 69 8.90 -4.63 23.30
N VAL A 70 9.92 -3.76 23.32
CA VAL A 70 11.08 -3.91 24.21
C VAL A 70 10.67 -3.73 25.68
N ARG A 71 9.87 -2.71 25.98
CA ARG A 71 9.50 -2.37 27.37
C ARG A 71 8.64 -3.43 28.06
N MET A 72 7.89 -4.21 27.28
CA MET A 72 7.00 -5.27 27.75
C MET A 72 7.61 -6.68 27.62
N ASP A 73 8.89 -6.80 27.24
CA ASP A 73 9.54 -8.09 26.94
C ASP A 73 8.81 -8.91 25.84
N MET A 74 8.14 -8.20 24.93
CA MET A 74 7.37 -8.76 23.82
C MET A 74 8.05 -8.51 22.46
N VAL A 75 9.39 -8.50 22.42
CA VAL A 75 10.16 -8.23 21.19
C VAL A 75 9.79 -9.19 20.05
N VAL A 76 9.37 -10.42 20.37
CA VAL A 76 8.86 -11.40 19.40
C VAL A 76 7.64 -10.88 18.63
N LEU A 77 6.81 -10.02 19.23
CA LEU A 77 5.66 -9.38 18.59
C LEU A 77 6.02 -8.12 17.79
N ALA A 78 7.24 -7.59 17.92
CA ALA A 78 7.65 -6.37 17.22
C ALA A 78 7.50 -6.53 15.71
N PHE A 79 7.90 -7.67 15.15
CA PHE A 79 7.80 -7.92 13.72
C PHE A 79 6.34 -7.97 13.22
N PRO A 80 5.42 -8.78 13.81
CA PRO A 80 3.99 -8.70 13.49
C PRO A 80 3.38 -7.31 13.67
N MET A 81 3.72 -6.59 14.75
CA MET A 81 3.20 -5.24 15.02
C MET A 81 3.63 -4.25 13.93
N LEU A 82 4.92 -4.21 13.61
CA LEU A 82 5.46 -3.33 12.56
C LEU A 82 4.91 -3.70 11.18
N ALA A 83 4.80 -4.99 10.87
CA ALA A 83 4.25 -5.45 9.60
C ALA A 83 2.75 -5.13 9.47
N GLY A 84 1.98 -5.27 10.55
CA GLY A 84 0.58 -4.83 10.60
C GLY A 84 0.44 -3.32 10.50
N PHE A 85 1.31 -2.55 11.16
CA PHE A 85 1.34 -1.09 11.03
C PHE A 85 1.65 -0.61 9.61
N ALA A 86 2.54 -1.32 8.90
CA ALA A 86 2.86 -1.02 7.50
C ALA A 86 1.63 -1.13 6.57
N LEU A 87 0.58 -1.89 6.95
CA LEU A 87 -0.69 -1.94 6.20
C LEU A 87 -1.46 -0.62 6.19
N ILE A 88 -1.11 0.33 7.06
CA ILE A 88 -1.64 1.71 6.99
C ILE A 88 -1.00 2.46 5.81
N GLY A 89 0.20 2.05 5.37
CA GLY A 89 0.99 2.71 4.33
C GLY A 89 0.22 2.99 3.04
N PRO A 90 -0.49 2.00 2.47
CA PRO A 90 -1.29 2.24 1.27
C PRO A 90 -2.41 3.25 1.45
N PHE A 91 -3.08 3.28 2.60
CA PHE A 91 -4.08 4.31 2.91
C PHE A 91 -3.46 5.70 3.04
N ALA A 92 -2.27 5.79 3.65
CA ALA A 92 -1.52 7.03 3.69
C ALA A 92 -1.08 7.49 2.29
N ALA A 93 -0.68 6.57 1.41
CA ALA A 93 -0.35 6.85 0.02
C ALA A 93 -1.55 7.42 -0.76
N MET A 94 -2.79 6.98 -0.47
CA MET A 94 -4.00 7.56 -1.07
C MET A 94 -4.13 9.05 -0.78
N GLY A 95 -3.77 9.48 0.44
CA GLY A 95 -3.74 10.91 0.79
C GLY A 95 -2.72 11.70 -0.03
N LEU A 96 -1.56 11.09 -0.32
CA LEU A 96 -0.54 11.68 -1.21
C LEU A 96 -1.05 11.76 -2.66
N TYR A 97 -1.70 10.71 -3.17
CA TYR A 97 -2.29 10.69 -4.51
C TYR A 97 -3.36 11.77 -4.67
N GLU A 98 -4.24 11.93 -3.68
CA GLU A 98 -5.25 12.99 -3.69
C GLU A 98 -4.60 14.39 -3.63
N GLY A 99 -3.53 14.56 -2.85
CA GLY A 99 -2.76 15.81 -2.81
C GLY A 99 -2.17 16.18 -4.16
N SER A 100 -1.53 15.21 -4.83
CA SER A 100 -0.99 15.36 -6.19
C SER A 100 -2.08 15.72 -7.20
N ARG A 101 -3.19 14.97 -7.22
CA ARG A 101 -4.35 15.22 -8.10
C ARG A 101 -4.94 16.62 -7.92
N ARG A 102 -5.06 17.10 -6.69
CA ARG A 102 -5.59 18.45 -6.40
C ARG A 102 -4.63 19.54 -6.86
N ARG A 103 -3.34 19.34 -6.66
CA ARG A 103 -2.29 20.24 -7.12
C ARG A 103 -2.29 20.36 -8.65
N ASP A 104 -2.40 19.25 -9.37
CA ASP A 104 -2.56 19.25 -10.83
C ASP A 104 -3.82 19.98 -11.29
N ALA A 105 -4.90 19.89 -10.52
CA ALA A 105 -6.13 20.62 -10.76
C ALA A 105 -6.07 22.11 -10.33
N GLY A 106 -4.94 22.61 -9.85
CA GLY A 106 -4.77 23.97 -9.35
C GLY A 106 -5.56 24.28 -8.07
N GLN A 107 -5.99 23.26 -7.34
CA GLN A 107 -6.78 23.38 -6.11
C GLN A 107 -5.86 23.59 -4.90
N THR A 108 -6.37 24.28 -3.88
CA THR A 108 -5.67 24.40 -2.60
C THR A 108 -5.65 23.06 -1.88
N VAL A 109 -4.47 22.62 -1.46
CA VAL A 109 -4.28 21.37 -0.70
C VAL A 109 -4.14 21.73 0.78
N GLY A 110 -5.06 21.29 1.63
CA GLY A 110 -5.01 21.47 3.09
C GLY A 110 -4.75 20.16 3.84
N LEU A 111 -4.12 20.20 5.02
CA LEU A 111 -3.85 19.00 5.84
C LEU A 111 -5.14 18.23 6.21
N ALA A 112 -6.26 18.94 6.38
CA ALA A 112 -7.56 18.30 6.61
C ALA A 112 -8.04 17.49 5.40
N ASP A 113 -7.54 17.79 4.19
CA ASP A 113 -7.87 17.02 2.99
C ASP A 113 -7.20 15.64 2.94
N LEU A 114 -6.10 15.44 3.70
CA LEU A 114 -5.51 14.11 3.89
C LEU A 114 -6.39 13.18 4.71
N LEU A 115 -7.20 13.75 5.60
CA LEU A 115 -8.14 13.00 6.46
C LEU A 115 -9.53 12.91 5.83
N SER A 116 -9.87 13.81 4.90
CA SER A 116 -11.15 13.83 4.18
C SER A 116 -11.29 12.75 3.09
N VAL A 117 -10.36 11.78 3.08
CA VAL A 117 -10.49 10.48 2.43
C VAL A 117 -11.88 9.86 2.68
N GLU A 118 -12.58 10.26 3.74
CA GLU A 118 -14.01 10.02 4.02
C GLU A 118 -14.95 10.06 2.80
N ARG A 119 -14.71 10.86 1.76
CA ARG A 119 -15.56 10.82 0.53
C ARG A 119 -15.20 9.74 -0.49
N ALA A 120 -13.99 9.18 -0.42
CA ALA A 120 -13.55 8.04 -1.21
C ALA A 120 -13.71 6.70 -0.45
N THR A 121 -13.66 6.72 0.89
CA THR A 121 -13.78 5.54 1.77
C THR A 121 -15.19 5.03 2.03
N THR A 122 -16.24 5.66 1.50
CA THR A 122 -17.58 5.05 1.48
C THR A 122 -17.63 3.81 0.57
N ASN A 123 -16.60 3.58 -0.25
CA ASN A 123 -16.46 2.37 -1.03
C ASN A 123 -15.96 1.21 -0.15
N VAL A 124 -16.87 0.27 0.15
CA VAL A 124 -16.61 -1.09 0.69
C VAL A 124 -15.33 -1.72 0.11
N ASN A 125 -15.01 -1.36 -1.13
CA ASN A 125 -13.86 -1.79 -1.90
C ASN A 125 -12.53 -1.48 -1.23
N ILE A 126 -12.34 -0.28 -0.67
CA ILE A 126 -11.06 0.12 -0.06
C ILE A 126 -10.77 -0.75 1.18
N PHE A 127 -11.80 -1.05 1.97
CA PHE A 127 -11.70 -1.99 3.08
C PHE A 127 -11.41 -3.41 2.61
N PHE A 128 -12.04 -3.85 1.52
CA PHE A 128 -11.76 -5.16 0.91
C PHE A 128 -10.31 -5.30 0.45
N LEU A 129 -9.74 -4.25 -0.16
CA LEU A 129 -8.33 -4.24 -0.54
C LEU A 129 -7.40 -4.25 0.69
N GLY A 130 -7.76 -3.52 1.75
CA GLY A 130 -7.08 -3.61 3.04
C GLY A 130 -7.13 -5.03 3.63
N PHE A 131 -8.26 -5.73 3.49
CA PHE A 131 -8.40 -7.13 3.90
C PHE A 131 -7.54 -8.08 3.06
N ILE A 132 -7.49 -7.88 1.73
CA ILE A 132 -6.57 -8.62 0.85
C ILE A 132 -5.12 -8.45 1.32
N LEU A 133 -4.73 -7.21 1.65
CA LEU A 133 -3.38 -6.94 2.14
C LEU A 133 -3.09 -7.56 3.51
N LEU A 134 -4.06 -7.54 4.42
CA LEU A 134 -3.95 -8.23 5.70
C LEU A 134 -3.82 -9.75 5.51
N PHE A 135 -4.63 -10.33 4.63
CA PHE A 135 -4.54 -11.75 4.29
C PHE A 135 -3.18 -12.08 3.66
N ALA A 136 -2.72 -11.25 2.72
CA ALA A 136 -1.40 -11.36 2.11
C ALA A 136 -0.30 -11.31 3.19
N LEU A 137 -0.41 -10.39 4.17
CA LEU A 137 0.52 -10.34 5.30
C LEU A 137 0.53 -11.66 6.09
N PHE A 138 -0.63 -12.24 6.39
CA PHE A 138 -0.68 -13.53 7.08
C PHE A 138 -0.05 -14.67 6.26
N VAL A 139 -0.31 -14.73 4.95
CA VAL A 139 0.34 -15.68 4.05
C VAL A 139 1.85 -15.49 4.07
N TRP A 140 2.33 -14.24 4.00
CA TRP A 140 3.74 -13.93 4.09
C TRP A 140 4.35 -14.36 5.43
N LEU A 141 3.70 -14.06 6.56
CA LEU A 141 4.18 -14.49 7.88
C LEU A 141 4.30 -16.01 7.98
N ARG A 142 3.38 -16.76 7.35
CA ARG A 142 3.47 -18.22 7.26
C ARG A 142 4.63 -18.67 6.40
N ILE A 143 4.85 -18.06 5.24
CA ILE A 143 5.99 -18.35 4.37
C ILE A 143 7.31 -18.07 5.11
N ALA A 144 7.43 -16.91 5.75
CA ALA A 144 8.61 -16.54 6.52
C ALA A 144 8.90 -17.52 7.66
N LEU A 145 7.86 -17.97 8.39
CA LEU A 145 8.00 -18.98 9.43
C LEU A 145 8.42 -20.34 8.86
N LEU A 146 7.89 -20.75 7.71
CA LEU A 146 8.28 -21.98 7.03
C LEU A 146 9.75 -21.93 6.57
N ILE A 147 10.18 -20.81 5.99
CA ILE A 147 11.58 -20.60 5.60
C ILE A 147 12.46 -20.66 6.85
N TYR A 148 12.10 -19.98 7.94
CA TYR A 148 12.83 -20.09 9.20
C TYR A 148 12.93 -21.55 9.68
N ALA A 149 11.80 -22.27 9.70
CA ALA A 149 11.74 -23.66 10.15
C ALA A 149 12.56 -24.63 9.28
N LEU A 150 12.65 -24.38 7.97
CA LEU A 150 13.47 -25.18 7.06
C LEU A 150 14.97 -25.08 7.36
N PHE A 151 15.43 -23.92 7.85
CA PHE A 151 16.86 -23.69 8.15
C PHE A 151 17.23 -23.95 9.62
N TYR A 152 16.34 -23.60 10.55
CA TYR A 152 16.63 -23.61 11.99
C TYR A 152 15.70 -24.51 12.81
N GLY A 153 14.69 -25.12 12.20
CA GLY A 153 13.70 -25.96 12.88
C GLY A 153 12.66 -25.16 13.66
N LEU A 154 11.92 -25.84 14.54
CA LEU A 154 10.79 -25.24 15.28
C LEU A 154 11.22 -24.46 16.53
N SER A 155 12.48 -24.54 16.93
CA SER A 155 13.01 -23.83 18.10
C SER A 155 13.58 -22.47 17.68
N PRO A 156 12.99 -21.35 18.12
CA PRO A 156 13.52 -20.03 17.81
C PRO A 156 14.88 -19.82 18.47
N LEU A 157 15.84 -19.30 17.70
CA LEU A 157 17.13 -18.86 18.21
C LEU A 157 16.98 -17.49 18.88
N PRO A 158 17.80 -17.18 19.89
CA PRO A 158 18.02 -15.81 20.34
C PRO A 158 18.42 -14.92 19.16
N ILE A 159 17.97 -13.66 19.16
CA ILE A 159 18.17 -12.74 18.03
C ILE A 159 19.66 -12.53 17.74
N GLU A 160 20.50 -12.50 18.77
CA GLU A 160 21.96 -12.33 18.67
C GLU A 160 22.61 -13.53 17.98
N ALA A 161 22.16 -14.74 18.31
CA ALA A 161 22.65 -15.98 17.71
C ALA A 161 22.21 -16.08 16.24
N LEU A 162 20.97 -15.68 15.92
CA LEU A 162 20.47 -15.64 14.55
C LEU A 162 21.28 -14.64 13.71
N LEU A 163 21.51 -13.43 14.21
CA LEU A 163 22.31 -12.41 13.52
C LEU A 163 23.74 -12.89 13.28
N ALA A 164 24.39 -13.49 14.28
CA ALA A 164 25.71 -14.06 14.11
C ALA A 164 25.72 -15.15 13.02
N ASP A 165 24.77 -16.09 13.04
CA ASP A 165 24.70 -17.18 12.05
C ASP A 165 24.51 -16.63 10.63
N VAL A 166 23.63 -15.63 10.45
CA VAL A 166 23.32 -14.98 9.16
C VAL A 166 24.55 -14.35 8.52
N PHE A 167 25.41 -13.70 9.29
CA PHE A 167 26.58 -12.99 8.75
C PHE A 167 27.87 -13.81 8.73
N THR A 168 27.93 -14.96 9.43
CA THR A 168 29.18 -15.73 9.57
C THR A 168 29.13 -17.13 8.98
N THR A 169 27.94 -17.66 8.67
CA THR A 169 27.80 -19.05 8.20
C THR A 169 27.15 -19.15 6.83
N SER A 170 27.49 -20.21 6.09
CA SER A 170 26.85 -20.50 4.80
C SER A 170 25.37 -20.82 4.95
N ARG A 171 24.96 -21.44 6.07
CA ARG A 171 23.55 -21.71 6.37
C ARG A 171 22.77 -20.41 6.53
N GLY A 172 23.24 -19.52 7.39
CA GLY A 172 22.62 -18.23 7.63
C GLY A 172 22.59 -17.33 6.38
N PHE A 173 23.66 -17.35 5.57
CA PHE A 173 23.67 -16.66 4.28
C PHE A 173 22.64 -17.23 3.29
N SER A 174 22.52 -18.57 3.24
CA SER A 174 21.51 -19.23 2.40
C SER A 174 20.08 -18.91 2.87
N PHE A 175 19.86 -18.89 4.18
CA PHE A 175 18.59 -18.46 4.78
C PHE A 175 18.25 -17.02 4.37
N LEU A 176 19.21 -16.09 4.46
CA LEU A 176 19.04 -14.70 4.06
C LEU A 176 18.69 -14.60 2.57
N LEU A 177 19.44 -15.28 1.70
CA LEU A 177 19.23 -15.24 0.26
C LEU A 177 17.85 -15.80 -0.14
N VAL A 178 17.50 -16.99 0.37
CA VAL A 178 16.21 -17.63 0.08
C VAL A 178 15.05 -16.79 0.63
N GLY A 179 15.16 -16.32 1.88
CA GLY A 179 14.17 -15.45 2.49
C GLY A 179 13.92 -14.18 1.68
N ASN A 180 14.99 -13.51 1.23
CA ASN A 180 14.87 -12.31 0.40
C ASN A 180 14.34 -12.60 -1.00
N ALA A 181 14.75 -13.69 -1.64
CA ALA A 181 14.26 -14.05 -2.98
C ALA A 181 12.75 -14.34 -2.96
N VAL A 182 12.29 -15.14 -2.00
CA VAL A 182 10.86 -15.44 -1.83
C VAL A 182 10.09 -14.19 -1.42
N GLY A 183 10.65 -13.38 -0.51
CA GLY A 183 10.08 -12.09 -0.12
C GLY A 183 9.94 -11.11 -1.28
N ALA A 184 10.94 -11.02 -2.14
CA ALA A 184 10.91 -10.18 -3.33
C ALA A 184 9.83 -10.63 -4.32
N ALA A 185 9.71 -11.95 -4.56
CA ALA A 185 8.66 -12.50 -5.41
C ALA A 185 7.26 -12.22 -4.83
N PHE A 186 7.08 -12.39 -3.52
CA PHE A 186 5.83 -12.09 -2.83
C PHE A 186 5.49 -10.58 -2.91
N ALA A 187 6.46 -9.74 -2.59
CA ALA A 187 6.33 -8.28 -2.66
C ALA A 187 6.00 -7.82 -4.07
N PHE A 188 6.59 -8.42 -5.11
CA PHE A 188 6.30 -8.11 -6.51
C PHE A 188 4.83 -8.38 -6.86
N VAL A 189 4.26 -9.50 -6.39
CA VAL A 189 2.84 -9.83 -6.62
C VAL A 189 1.94 -8.82 -5.91
N VAL A 190 2.19 -8.55 -4.62
CA VAL A 190 1.41 -7.58 -3.85
C VAL A 190 1.51 -6.17 -4.45
N PHE A 191 2.71 -5.76 -4.86
CA PHE A 191 2.96 -4.50 -5.53
C PHE A 191 2.16 -4.41 -6.83
N SER A 192 2.21 -5.44 -7.68
CA SER A 192 1.52 -5.46 -8.98
C SER A 192 0.01 -5.30 -8.83
N ILE A 193 -0.58 -5.88 -7.79
CA ILE A 193 -2.00 -5.70 -7.47
C ILE A 193 -2.25 -4.27 -6.97
N THR A 194 -1.52 -3.83 -5.96
CA THR A 194 -1.79 -2.57 -5.26
C THR A 194 -1.54 -1.32 -6.09
N VAL A 195 -0.49 -1.31 -6.91
CA VAL A 195 -0.10 -0.15 -7.71
C VAL A 195 -1.17 0.27 -8.71
N VAL A 196 -2.01 -0.67 -9.17
CA VAL A 196 -3.13 -0.41 -10.07
C VAL A 196 -4.45 -0.25 -9.30
N SER A 197 -4.71 -1.12 -8.32
CA SER A 197 -5.99 -1.12 -7.61
C SER A 197 -6.25 0.17 -6.84
N PHE A 198 -5.26 0.70 -6.13
CA PHE A 198 -5.45 1.90 -5.30
C PHE A 198 -5.82 3.15 -6.14
N PRO A 199 -5.06 3.53 -7.20
CA PRO A 199 -5.43 4.65 -8.05
C PRO A 199 -6.77 4.44 -8.76
N TYR A 200 -7.02 3.22 -9.27
CA TYR A 200 -8.27 2.92 -9.98
C TYR A 200 -9.49 3.14 -9.08
N MET A 201 -9.39 2.76 -7.81
CA MET A 201 -10.47 2.91 -6.82
C MET A 201 -10.66 4.34 -6.32
N LEU A 202 -9.63 5.19 -6.42
CA LEU A 202 -9.75 6.64 -6.19
C LEU A 202 -10.49 7.33 -7.34
N GLU A 203 -10.14 6.99 -8.58
CA GLU A 203 -10.68 7.66 -9.77
C GLU A 203 -12.10 7.20 -10.11
N LYS A 204 -12.37 5.92 -9.90
CA LYS A 204 -13.63 5.31 -10.25
C LYS A 204 -14.21 4.66 -9.00
N ASN A 205 -15.35 5.18 -8.52
CA ASN A 205 -16.22 4.50 -7.55
C ASN A 205 -16.72 3.15 -8.15
N VAL A 206 -15.85 2.16 -8.29
CA VAL A 206 -16.14 0.90 -8.98
C VAL A 206 -15.65 -0.27 -8.16
N ASP A 207 -16.49 -1.30 -8.11
CA ASP A 207 -16.28 -2.60 -7.45
C ASP A 207 -15.04 -3.32 -7.99
N PRO A 208 -14.18 -3.93 -7.14
CA PRO A 208 -13.01 -4.70 -7.56
C PRO A 208 -13.39 -6.06 -8.17
N VAL A 209 -14.68 -6.41 -8.20
CA VAL A 209 -15.22 -7.65 -8.75
C VAL A 209 -16.43 -7.36 -9.64
N THR A 210 -16.23 -6.72 -10.79
CA THR A 210 -17.19 -6.76 -11.91
C THR A 210 -16.48 -6.56 -13.24
#